data_AF-A0A7J6QC59-F1
#
_entry.id   AF-A0A7J6QC59-F1
#
_cell.length_a   1.000
_cell.length_b   1.000
_cell.length_c   1.000
_cell.angle_alpha   90.00
_cell.angle_beta   90.00
_cell.angle_gamma   90.00
#
_symmetry.space_group_name_H-M   'P 1'
#
loop_
_entity.id
_entity.type
_entity.pdbx_description
1 polymer ?
#
loop_
_entity_poly.entity_id
_entity_poly.type
_entity_poly.pdbx_seq_one_letter_code
_entity_poly.pdbx_strand_id
1 'polypeptide(L)'
;MPSVLVAVANDSEEIEFNAAVDVLARGGCKVTVACPGHDRNVKLSRGVHVVADMTLEQASEMQFDMIACPGGMPGAKYLGNDAFLATMLRTQHTEGKWVAAICASPAVVLAPNGILDDVDKCTCYDAPAFREVIAKKLSPERVVVSNKVRGRNLG
;
A
#
# COMPACT_ATOMS: atom_id res chain seq x y z
N MET A 1 6.27 -6.25 19.70
CA MET A 1 6.58 -5.15 18.77
C MET A 1 5.73 -5.34 17.54
N PRO A 2 4.87 -4.38 17.14
CA PRO A 2 4.04 -4.52 15.95
C PRO A 2 4.89 -4.71 14.69
N SER A 3 4.44 -5.57 13.80
CA SER A 3 5.09 -5.91 12.53
C SER A 3 4.33 -5.29 11.35
N VAL A 4 5.05 -4.66 10.43
CA VAL A 4 4.46 -3.95 9.30
C VAL A 4 5.18 -4.32 8.02
N LEU A 5 4.40 -4.71 7.01
CA LEU A 5 4.88 -4.86 5.64
C LEU A 5 4.69 -3.55 4.89
N VAL A 6 5.75 -3.01 4.30
CA VAL A 6 5.66 -1.92 3.32
C VAL A 6 5.96 -2.51 1.94
N ALA A 7 4.95 -2.58 1.08
CA ALA A 7 5.10 -3.09 -0.26
C ALA A 7 5.80 -2.04 -1.16
N VAL A 8 6.67 -2.49 -2.05
CA VAL A 8 7.38 -1.62 -2.99
C VAL A 8 7.51 -2.30 -4.34
N ALA A 9 7.29 -1.56 -5.43
CA ALA A 9 7.49 -2.06 -6.78
C ALA A 9 8.31 -1.05 -7.60
N ASN A 10 8.76 -1.48 -8.77
CA ASN A 10 9.35 -0.54 -9.72
C ASN A 10 8.35 0.60 -9.98
N ASP A 11 8.85 1.83 -10.01
CA ASP A 11 8.04 3.05 -10.16
C ASP A 11 7.07 3.34 -8.98
N SER A 12 7.27 2.74 -7.80
CA SER A 12 6.69 3.26 -6.55
C SER A 12 7.24 4.66 -6.25
N GLU A 13 6.43 5.51 -5.60
CA GLU A 13 6.81 6.90 -5.27
C GLU A 13 7.79 6.94 -4.09
N GLU A 14 8.94 7.58 -4.29
CA GLU A 14 10.06 7.59 -3.35
C GLU A 14 9.74 8.17 -1.99
N ILE A 15 9.09 9.33 -1.94
CA ILE A 15 8.86 10.06 -0.70
C ILE A 15 7.83 9.31 0.14
N GLU A 16 6.76 8.81 -0.48
CA GLU A 16 5.72 8.02 0.16
C GLU A 16 6.28 6.73 0.76
N PHE A 17 7.07 5.99 -0.02
CA PHE A 17 7.71 4.75 0.44
C PHE A 17 8.68 5.01 1.59
N ASN A 18 9.66 5.91 1.39
CA ASN A 18 10.71 6.13 2.39
C ASN A 18 10.14 6.76 3.67
N ALA A 19 9.18 7.68 3.57
CA ALA A 19 8.55 8.28 4.73
C ALA A 19 7.74 7.25 5.53
N ALA A 20 7.02 6.34 4.86
CA ALA A 20 6.30 5.27 5.55
C ALA A 20 7.27 4.37 6.33
N VAL A 21 8.34 3.90 5.69
CA VAL A 21 9.35 3.04 6.33
C VAL A 21 10.01 3.75 7.52
N ASP A 22 10.50 4.98 7.34
CA ASP A 22 11.20 5.73 8.39
C ASP A 22 10.28 6.02 9.59
N VAL A 23 9.07 6.52 9.35
CA VAL A 23 8.13 6.87 10.43
C VAL A 23 7.68 5.62 11.20
N LEU A 24 7.40 4.51 10.52
CA LEU A 24 7.00 3.27 11.18
C LEU A 24 8.14 2.68 12.02
N ALA A 25 9.37 2.68 11.49
CA ALA A 25 10.54 2.21 12.23
C ALA A 25 10.82 3.07 13.46
N ARG A 26 10.77 4.41 13.33
CA ARG A 26 10.90 5.35 14.46
C ARG A 26 9.77 5.22 15.47
N GLY A 27 8.58 4.80 15.02
CA GLY A 27 7.44 4.45 15.87
C GLY A 27 7.60 3.13 16.62
N GLY A 28 8.73 2.43 16.45
CA GLY A 28 9.02 1.17 17.12
C GLY A 28 8.35 -0.03 16.46
N CYS A 29 7.96 0.04 15.18
CA CYS A 29 7.49 -1.13 14.43
C CYS A 29 8.67 -1.92 13.84
N LYS A 30 8.51 -3.24 13.75
CA LYS A 30 9.35 -4.10 12.90
C LYS A 30 8.87 -3.94 11.46
N VAL A 31 9.58 -3.17 10.65
CA VAL A 31 9.25 -2.94 9.24
C VAL A 31 9.94 -3.99 8.37
N THR A 32 9.18 -4.62 7.48
CA THR A 32 9.67 -5.48 6.40
C THR A 32 9.29 -4.82 5.07
N VAL A 33 10.26 -4.68 4.17
CA VAL A 33 10.04 -4.21 2.79
C VAL A 33 9.96 -5.41 1.86
N ALA A 34 8.88 -5.54 1.09
CA ALA A 34 8.74 -6.63 0.12
C ALA A 34 8.32 -6.15 -1.27
N CYS A 35 8.81 -6.85 -2.30
CA CYS A 35 8.57 -6.50 -3.70
C CYS A 35 8.01 -7.66 -4.54
N PRO A 36 7.28 -7.37 -5.64
CA PRO A 36 6.87 -8.39 -6.61
C PRO A 36 8.07 -9.06 -7.31
N GLY A 37 7.84 -10.27 -7.83
CA GLY A 37 8.84 -11.01 -8.62
C GLY A 37 9.96 -11.63 -7.80
N HIS A 38 11.11 -11.88 -8.43
CA HIS A 38 12.25 -12.58 -7.81
C HIS A 38 13.47 -11.67 -7.56
N ASP A 39 13.56 -10.52 -8.23
CA ASP A 39 14.65 -9.57 -8.02
C ASP A 39 14.25 -8.58 -6.92
N ARG A 40 15.10 -8.49 -5.90
CA ARG A 40 14.91 -7.57 -4.77
C ARG A 40 15.38 -6.15 -5.07
N ASN A 41 16.07 -5.92 -6.18
CA ASN A 41 16.45 -4.58 -6.61
C ASN A 41 15.26 -3.87 -7.25
N VAL A 42 14.83 -2.78 -6.65
CA VAL A 42 13.68 -2.00 -7.09
C VAL A 42 14.11 -0.58 -7.43
N LYS A 43 13.80 -0.15 -8.65
CA LYS A 43 14.00 1.23 -9.10
C LYS A 43 12.69 2.00 -8.96
N LEU A 44 12.69 3.01 -8.09
CA LEU A 44 11.56 3.88 -7.80
C LEU A 44 11.36 4.94 -8.91
N SER A 45 10.25 5.67 -8.85
CA SER A 45 9.72 6.48 -9.96
C SER A 45 10.63 7.60 -10.49
N ARG A 46 11.53 8.11 -9.65
CA ARG A 46 12.54 9.15 -9.91
C ARG A 46 13.97 8.60 -9.95
N GLY A 47 14.13 7.28 -9.96
CA GLY A 47 15.41 6.61 -10.18
C GLY A 47 16.19 6.25 -8.92
N VAL A 48 15.62 6.44 -7.72
CA VAL A 48 16.20 5.87 -6.50
C VAL A 48 16.13 4.36 -6.56
N HIS A 49 17.23 3.69 -6.18
CA HIS A 49 17.27 2.24 -6.10
C HIS A 49 17.21 1.81 -4.64
N VAL A 50 16.36 0.83 -4.36
CA VAL A 50 16.22 0.21 -3.04
C VAL A 50 16.34 -1.30 -3.19
N VAL A 51 16.83 -1.95 -2.14
CA VAL A 51 16.86 -3.41 -2.05
C VAL A 51 15.79 -3.83 -1.06
N ALA A 52 14.76 -4.53 -1.52
CA ALA A 52 13.74 -5.10 -0.65
C ALA A 52 14.33 -6.19 0.24
N ASP A 53 13.76 -6.37 1.44
CA ASP A 53 14.20 -7.42 2.36
C ASP A 53 13.90 -8.81 1.78
N MET A 54 12.75 -8.95 1.12
CA MET A 54 12.24 -10.20 0.57
C MET A 54 11.26 -9.96 -0.58
N THR A 55 10.85 -11.04 -1.26
CA THR A 55 9.78 -10.97 -2.25
C THR A 55 8.40 -11.04 -1.57
N LEU A 56 7.35 -10.64 -2.27
CA LEU A 56 5.97 -10.79 -1.79
C LEU A 56 5.56 -12.25 -1.62
N GLU A 57 6.09 -13.16 -2.44
CA GLU A 57 5.95 -14.61 -2.28
C GLU A 57 6.55 -15.09 -0.94
N GLN A 58 7.73 -14.59 -0.57
CA GLN A 58 8.32 -14.93 0.74
C GLN A 58 7.52 -14.31 1.89
N ALA A 59 7.04 -13.08 1.71
CA ALA A 59 6.25 -12.37 2.71
C ALA A 59 4.86 -13.00 2.91
N SER A 60 4.29 -13.70 1.92
CA SER A 60 2.96 -14.33 2.05
C SER A 60 2.93 -15.50 3.04
N GLU A 61 4.09 -16.06 3.37
CA GLU A 61 4.25 -17.09 4.42
C GLU A 61 4.33 -16.48 5.84
N MET A 62 4.22 -15.15 5.95
CA MET A 62 4.34 -14.40 7.20
C MET A 62 3.03 -13.71 7.57
N GLN A 63 2.96 -13.26 8.83
CA GLN A 63 1.84 -12.50 9.38
C GLN A 63 2.31 -11.10 9.76
N PHE A 64 1.49 -10.09 9.47
CA PHE A 64 1.76 -8.69 9.77
C PHE A 64 0.60 -8.04 10.49
N ASP A 65 0.87 -7.07 11.36
CA ASP A 65 -0.17 -6.26 12.00
C ASP A 65 -0.71 -5.18 11.06
N MET A 66 0.09 -4.78 10.05
CA MET A 66 -0.29 -3.85 9.00
C MET A 66 0.38 -4.20 7.66
N ILE A 67 -0.34 -3.97 6.55
CA ILE A 67 0.24 -3.87 5.20
C ILE A 67 0.04 -2.45 4.67
N ALA A 68 1.11 -1.80 4.22
CA ALA A 68 1.10 -0.45 3.69
C ALA A 68 1.53 -0.42 2.21
N CYS A 69 0.73 0.25 1.37
CA CYS A 69 0.92 0.37 -0.07
C CYS A 69 1.16 1.84 -0.47
N PRO A 70 2.41 2.25 -0.73
CA PRO A 70 2.74 3.51 -1.39
C PRO A 70 2.10 3.62 -2.78
N GLY A 71 1.94 4.83 -3.29
CA GLY A 71 1.52 5.11 -4.66
C GLY A 71 2.69 5.04 -5.65
N GLY A 72 2.64 5.94 -6.63
CA GLY A 72 3.50 5.92 -7.82
C GLY A 72 2.88 5.10 -8.94
N MET A 73 3.16 5.51 -10.18
CA MET A 73 2.68 4.82 -11.38
C MET A 73 3.84 4.62 -12.36
N PRO A 74 3.99 3.42 -12.94
CA PRO A 74 3.14 2.23 -12.81
C PRO A 74 3.27 1.40 -11.51
N GLY A 75 4.04 1.81 -10.50
CA GLY A 75 4.27 1.01 -9.29
C GLY A 75 3.02 0.48 -8.58
N ALA A 76 2.02 1.34 -8.34
CA ALA A 76 0.76 0.92 -7.74
C ALA A 76 0.01 -0.13 -8.60
N LYS A 77 0.14 -0.08 -9.94
CA LYS A 77 -0.43 -1.10 -10.83
C LYS A 77 0.29 -2.44 -10.69
N TYR A 78 1.61 -2.43 -10.56
CA TYR A 78 2.36 -3.67 -10.32
C TYR A 78 1.98 -4.30 -8.98
N LEU A 79 1.84 -3.49 -7.93
CA LEU A 79 1.34 -3.95 -6.63
C LEU A 79 -0.10 -4.47 -6.71
N GLY A 80 -1.00 -3.74 -7.36
CA GLY A 80 -2.42 -4.12 -7.47
C GLY A 80 -2.67 -5.41 -8.24
N ASN A 81 -1.75 -5.78 -9.14
CA ASN A 81 -1.82 -6.99 -9.96
C ASN A 81 -1.03 -8.18 -9.37
N ASP A 82 -0.28 -8.00 -8.29
CA ASP A 82 0.48 -9.08 -7.67
C ASP A 82 -0.44 -10.02 -6.89
N ALA A 83 -0.44 -11.30 -7.24
CA ALA A 83 -1.37 -12.28 -6.68
C ALA A 83 -1.11 -12.59 -5.21
N PHE A 84 0.15 -12.51 -4.77
CA PHE A 84 0.52 -12.71 -3.36
C PHE A 84 0.01 -11.55 -2.53
N LEU A 85 0.31 -10.30 -2.93
CA LEU A 85 -0.16 -9.11 -2.22
C LEU A 85 -1.69 -9.04 -2.20
N ALA A 86 -2.36 -9.35 -3.31
CA ALA A 86 -3.81 -9.41 -3.38
C ALA A 86 -4.40 -10.36 -2.33
N THR A 87 -3.80 -11.55 -2.18
CA THR A 87 -4.23 -12.55 -1.18
C THR A 87 -3.95 -12.05 0.23
N MET A 88 -2.75 -11.54 0.49
CA MET A 88 -2.37 -11.00 1.80
C MET A 88 -3.29 -9.86 2.24
N LEU A 89 -3.61 -8.92 1.35
CA LEU A 89 -4.51 -7.79 1.63
C LEU A 89 -5.92 -8.27 2.00
N ARG A 90 -6.47 -9.23 1.24
CA ARG A 90 -7.79 -9.81 1.56
C ARG A 90 -7.77 -10.51 2.91
N THR A 91 -6.75 -11.33 3.19
CA THR A 91 -6.59 -11.98 4.49
C THR A 91 -6.50 -10.96 5.61
N GLN A 92 -5.63 -9.96 5.47
CA GLN A 92 -5.45 -8.85 6.42
C GLN A 92 -6.78 -8.16 6.74
N HIS A 93 -7.57 -7.88 5.70
CA HIS A 93 -8.89 -7.25 5.80
C HIS A 93 -9.90 -8.14 6.53
N THR A 94 -10.00 -9.42 6.14
CA THR A 94 -10.93 -10.38 6.77
C THR A 94 -10.60 -10.66 8.23
N GLU A 95 -9.32 -10.58 8.62
CA GLU A 95 -8.88 -10.72 10.01
C GLU A 95 -9.02 -9.42 10.82
N GLY A 96 -9.53 -8.35 10.21
CA GLY A 96 -9.70 -7.05 10.86
C GLY A 96 -8.36 -6.44 11.29
N LYS A 97 -7.29 -6.69 10.55
CA LYS A 97 -5.98 -6.07 10.74
C LYS A 97 -5.82 -4.85 9.83
N TRP A 98 -4.75 -4.08 10.02
CA TRP A 98 -4.61 -2.80 9.34
C TRP A 98 -4.20 -2.96 7.88
N VAL A 99 -4.87 -2.21 7.00
CA VAL A 99 -4.45 -1.98 5.62
C VAL A 99 -4.30 -0.47 5.41
N ALA A 100 -3.17 -0.03 4.87
CA ALA A 100 -2.91 1.37 4.58
C ALA A 100 -2.54 1.56 3.11
N ALA A 101 -3.05 2.61 2.48
CA ALA A 101 -2.66 3.01 1.15
C ALA A 101 -2.62 4.53 0.99
N ILE A 102 -1.77 5.01 0.10
CA ILE A 102 -1.60 6.44 -0.16
C ILE A 102 -1.58 6.70 -1.67
N CYS A 103 -1.99 7.92 -2.05
CA CYS A 103 -1.91 8.41 -3.42
C CYS A 103 -2.74 7.57 -4.40
N ALA A 104 -2.13 6.89 -5.37
CA ALA A 104 -2.86 6.08 -6.36
C ALA A 104 -3.36 4.74 -5.77
N SER A 105 -2.69 4.21 -4.75
CA SER A 105 -2.91 2.84 -4.26
C SER A 105 -4.29 2.57 -3.65
N PRO A 106 -5.01 3.53 -3.02
CA PRO A 106 -6.41 3.31 -2.66
C PRO A 106 -7.29 2.90 -3.87
N ALA A 107 -7.13 3.58 -5.00
CA ALA A 107 -7.91 3.30 -6.21
C ALA A 107 -7.35 2.15 -7.05
N VAL A 108 -6.02 1.94 -7.04
CA VAL A 108 -5.35 1.00 -7.95
C VAL A 108 -5.02 -0.33 -7.28
N VAL A 109 -4.82 -0.36 -5.96
CA VAL A 109 -4.49 -1.56 -5.19
C VAL A 109 -5.70 -2.01 -4.37
N LEU A 110 -6.29 -1.13 -3.55
CA LEU A 110 -7.33 -1.53 -2.60
C LEU A 110 -8.68 -1.79 -3.26
N ALA A 111 -9.17 -0.87 -4.09
CA ALA A 111 -10.48 -1.01 -4.75
C ALA A 111 -10.58 -2.29 -5.62
N PRO A 112 -9.64 -2.60 -6.54
CA PRO A 112 -9.74 -3.80 -7.37
C PRO A 112 -9.64 -5.12 -6.58
N ASN A 113 -9.05 -5.09 -5.39
CA ASN A 113 -8.91 -6.24 -4.50
C ASN A 113 -10.06 -6.39 -3.48
N GLY A 114 -11.13 -5.59 -3.62
CA GLY A 114 -12.33 -5.67 -2.77
C GLY A 114 -12.15 -5.15 -1.35
N ILE A 115 -11.00 -4.51 -1.05
CA ILE A 115 -10.68 -4.05 0.32
C ILE A 115 -11.53 -2.83 0.71
N LEU A 116 -12.10 -2.13 -0.27
CA LEU A 116 -12.91 -0.93 -0.02
C LEU A 116 -14.42 -1.19 -0.05
N ASP A 117 -14.87 -2.42 -0.27
CA ASP A 117 -16.29 -2.73 -0.51
C ASP A 117 -17.15 -2.37 0.70
N ASP A 118 -16.69 -2.71 1.90
CA ASP A 118 -17.29 -2.45 3.21
C ASP A 118 -16.66 -1.26 3.95
N VAL A 119 -15.87 -0.44 3.26
CA VAL A 119 -15.28 0.80 3.78
C VAL A 119 -16.20 1.97 3.48
N ASP A 120 -16.58 2.75 4.50
CA ASP A 120 -17.51 3.88 4.33
C ASP A 120 -16.88 5.05 3.56
N LYS A 121 -15.62 5.34 3.89
CA LYS A 121 -14.88 6.48 3.34
C LYS A 121 -13.42 6.14 3.10
N CYS A 122 -12.89 6.65 2.01
CA CYS A 122 -11.46 6.62 1.69
C CYS A 122 -11.07 7.89 0.93
N THR A 123 -9.78 8.10 0.72
CA THR A 123 -9.24 9.20 -0.09
C THR A 123 -8.13 8.66 -0.98
N CYS A 124 -7.81 9.35 -2.06
CA CYS A 124 -6.75 9.01 -3.00
C CYS A 124 -6.12 10.29 -3.57
N TYR A 125 -5.09 10.13 -4.40
CA TYR A 125 -4.53 11.23 -5.16
C TYR A 125 -5.59 11.93 -6.03
N ASP A 126 -5.49 13.25 -6.11
CA ASP A 126 -6.48 14.11 -6.78
C ASP A 126 -6.32 14.08 -8.32
N ALA A 127 -6.61 12.92 -8.91
CA ALA A 127 -6.70 12.74 -10.36
C ALA A 127 -8.04 12.08 -10.73
N PRO A 128 -8.74 12.52 -11.81
CA PRO A 128 -10.04 11.99 -12.19
C PRO A 128 -10.06 10.45 -12.29
N ALA A 129 -9.05 9.86 -12.93
CA ALA A 129 -8.94 8.42 -13.11
C ALA A 129 -8.93 7.60 -11.79
N PHE A 130 -8.47 8.18 -10.68
CA PHE A 130 -8.49 7.50 -9.38
C PHE A 130 -9.76 7.82 -8.59
N ARG A 131 -10.21 9.07 -8.64
CA ARG A 131 -11.41 9.53 -7.94
C ARG A 131 -12.67 8.83 -8.44
N GLU A 132 -12.78 8.61 -9.75
CA GLU A 132 -13.92 7.92 -10.35
C GLU A 132 -14.06 6.48 -9.82
N VAL A 133 -12.95 5.78 -9.59
CA VAL A 133 -12.94 4.41 -9.04
C VAL A 133 -13.53 4.36 -7.63
N ILE A 134 -13.26 5.37 -6.81
CA ILE A 134 -13.71 5.43 -5.40
C ILE A 134 -14.81 6.47 -5.15
N ALA A 135 -15.48 6.96 -6.20
CA ALA A 135 -16.33 8.16 -6.12
C ALA A 135 -17.40 8.10 -5.04
N LYS A 136 -18.01 6.93 -4.83
CA LYS A 136 -19.06 6.72 -3.81
C LYS A 136 -18.56 6.82 -2.36
N LYS A 137 -17.25 6.67 -2.15
CA LYS A 137 -16.59 6.61 -0.83
C LYS A 137 -15.58 7.73 -0.64
N LEU A 138 -15.43 8.62 -1.62
CA LEU A 138 -14.40 9.64 -1.64
C LEU A 138 -14.66 10.70 -0.56
N SER A 139 -13.71 10.85 0.36
CA SER A 139 -13.65 11.95 1.32
C SER A 139 -12.67 13.03 0.83
N PRO A 140 -12.97 14.32 1.05
CA PRO A 140 -12.04 15.41 0.74
C PRO A 140 -10.87 15.53 1.73
N GLU A 141 -10.88 14.75 2.82
CA GLU A 141 -9.84 14.80 3.84
C GLU A 141 -8.49 14.29 3.31
N ARG A 142 -7.40 14.88 3.82
CA ARG A 142 -6.04 14.47 3.46
C ARG A 142 -5.70 13.09 3.99
N VAL A 143 -6.25 12.68 5.13
CA VAL A 143 -6.08 11.35 5.70
C VAL A 143 -7.45 10.87 6.16
N VAL A 144 -7.81 9.66 5.77
CA VAL A 144 -9.06 9.00 6.16
C VAL A 144 -8.73 7.70 6.87
N VAL A 145 -9.41 7.45 7.99
CA VAL A 145 -9.36 6.17 8.71
C VAL A 145 -10.78 5.63 8.77
N SER A 146 -11.02 4.44 8.24
CA SER A 146 -12.32 3.77 8.24
C SER A 146 -12.11 2.26 8.35
N ASN A 147 -12.73 1.61 9.34
CA ASN A 147 -12.69 0.15 9.52
C ASN A 147 -11.28 -0.47 9.51
N LYS A 148 -10.31 0.20 10.15
CA LYS A 148 -8.87 -0.15 10.13
C LYS A 148 -8.21 -0.15 8.74
N VAL A 149 -8.88 0.45 7.76
CA VAL A 149 -8.30 0.87 6.49
C VAL A 149 -7.92 2.35 6.60
N ARG A 150 -6.69 2.71 6.21
CA ARG A 150 -6.23 4.11 6.19
C ARG A 150 -5.86 4.54 4.78
N GLY A 151 -6.52 5.59 4.29
CA GLY A 151 -6.20 6.27 3.02
C GLY A 151 -5.53 7.62 3.26
N ARG A 152 -4.58 8.04 2.42
CA ARG A 152 -4.02 9.41 2.44
C ARG A 152 -3.89 10.01 1.03
N ASN A 153 -4.23 11.29 0.91
CA ASN A 153 -3.99 12.14 -0.26
C ASN A 153 -2.81 13.08 0.01
N LEU A 154 -1.94 13.28 -0.99
CA LEU A 154 -0.81 14.22 -0.94
C LEU A 154 -1.10 15.59 -1.54
N GLY A 155 -2.30 15.80 -2.08
CA GLY A 155 -2.80 17.13 -2.47
C GLY A 155 -2.66 18.19 -1.39
#